data_AF-A0A816KJJ6-F1
#
_entry.id   AF-A0A816KJJ6-F1
#
_cell.length_a   1.000
_cell.length_b   1.000
_cell.length_c   1.000
_cell.angle_alpha   90.00
_cell.angle_beta   90.00
_cell.angle_gamma   90.00
#
_symmetry.space_group_name_H-M   'P 1'
#
loop_
_entity.id
_entity.type
_entity.pdbx_description
1 polymer ?
#
loop_
_entity_poly.entity_id
_entity_poly.type
_entity_poly.pdbx_seq_one_letter_code
_entity_poly.pdbx_strand_id
1 'polypeptide(L)' 'AHSLNPSNNLFVTELSKWVFHERGHLKAGSLVHHRVGEADEPPIYRIKDDLEFSVEILEWVTEELGTVCS' A
#
# COMPACT_ATOMS: atom_id res chain seq x y z
N ALA A 1 39.57 -0.85 -19.30
CA ALA A 1 39.41 -0.69 -17.84
C ALA A 1 38.33 -1.67 -17.39
N HIS A 2 38.60 -2.38 -16.29
CA HIS A 2 37.72 -3.39 -15.69
C HIS A 2 36.38 -2.75 -15.28
N SER A 3 35.27 -3.45 -15.47
CA SER A 3 33.94 -2.98 -15.04
C SER A 3 33.97 -2.66 -13.54
N LEU A 4 33.85 -1.38 -13.17
CA LEU A 4 33.82 -0.88 -11.80
C LEU A 4 32.43 -1.01 -11.16
N ASN A 5 31.69 -2.07 -11.47
CA ASN A 5 30.46 -2.39 -10.76
C ASN A 5 30.74 -3.57 -9.82
N PRO A 6 30.78 -3.35 -8.50
CA PRO A 6 30.92 -4.46 -7.55
C PRO A 6 29.75 -5.43 -7.72
N SER A 7 30.03 -6.73 -7.59
CA SER A 7 29.08 -7.82 -7.91
C SER A 7 27.75 -7.74 -7.16
N ASN A 8 27.69 -7.03 -6.03
CA ASN A 8 26.50 -6.88 -5.19
C ASN A 8 25.80 -5.51 -5.35
N ASN A 9 26.20 -4.68 -6.32
CA ASN A 9 25.69 -3.31 -6.46
C ASN A 9 24.15 -3.28 -6.51
N LEU A 10 23.53 -4.13 -7.33
CA LEU A 10 22.07 -4.23 -7.44
C LEU A 10 21.39 -4.53 -6.10
N PHE A 11 21.96 -5.43 -5.29
CA PHE A 11 21.41 -5.75 -3.98
C PHE A 11 21.47 -4.54 -3.03
N VAL A 12 22.60 -3.84 -3.01
CA VAL A 12 22.78 -2.65 -2.18
C VAL A 12 21.80 -1.54 -2.59
N THR A 13 21.60 -1.34 -3.90
CA THR A 13 20.64 -0.37 -4.43
C THR A 13 19.19 -0.72 -4.06
N GLU A 14 18.76 -1.96 -4.24
CA GLU A 14 17.38 -2.33 -3.90
C GLU A 14 17.11 -2.36 -2.39
N LEU A 15 18.14 -2.67 -1.59
CA LEU A 15 18.07 -2.56 -0.13
C LEU A 15 17.95 -1.09 0.31
N SER A 16 18.73 -0.18 -0.27
CA SER A 16 18.65 1.25 0.08
C SER A 16 17.28 1.82 -0.26
N LYS A 17 16.72 1.50 -1.44
CA LYS A 17 15.36 1.91 -1.82
C LYS A 17 14.30 1.46 -0.81
N TRP A 18 14.43 0.24 -0.30
CA TRP A 18 13.50 -0.27 0.70
C TRP A 18 13.68 0.42 2.07
N VAL A 19 14.92 0.54 2.55
CA VAL A 19 15.23 1.15 3.86
C VAL A 19 14.82 2.63 3.92
N PHE A 20 14.92 3.35 2.80
CA PHE A 20 14.53 4.76 2.72
C PHE A 20 13.07 4.98 2.26
N HIS A 21 12.24 3.93 2.27
CA HIS A 21 10.82 3.99 1.91
C HIS A 21 10.54 4.47 0.48
N GLU A 22 11.48 4.30 -0.45
CA GLU A 22 11.28 4.60 -1.86
C GLU A 22 10.47 3.49 -2.58
N ARG A 23 10.37 2.30 -1.98
CA ARG A 23 9.56 1.17 -2.46
C ARG A 23 9.03 0.31 -1.30
N GLY A 24 7.94 -0.42 -1.53
CA GLY A 24 7.39 -1.37 -0.55
C GLY A 24 6.70 -0.71 0.64
N HIS A 25 6.23 0.53 0.47
CA HIS A 25 5.47 1.27 1.47
C HIS A 25 3.98 1.22 1.13
N LEU A 26 3.18 0.64 2.02
CA LEU A 26 1.74 0.52 1.87
C LEU A 26 1.01 1.55 2.72
N LYS A 27 -0.13 2.03 2.22
CA LYS A 27 -1.07 2.89 2.93
C LYS A 27 -2.43 2.24 2.96
N ALA A 28 -3.02 2.12 4.14
CA ALA A 28 -4.44 1.83 4.28
C ALA A 28 -5.24 3.14 4.01
N GLY A 29 -6.15 3.07 3.05
CA GLY A 29 -7.06 4.14 2.68
C GLY A 29 -8.37 4.07 3.46
N SER A 30 -9.48 4.29 2.78
CA SER A 30 -10.81 4.24 3.39
C SER A 30 -11.15 2.84 3.92
N LEU A 31 -11.79 2.79 5.09
CA LEU A 31 -12.42 1.60 5.66
C LEU A 31 -13.93 1.86 5.67
N VAL A 32 -14.69 0.96 5.06
CA VAL A 32 -16.16 1.03 5.02
C VAL A 32 -16.72 -0.28 5.55
N HIS A 33 -17.75 -0.17 6.38
CA HIS A 33 -18.49 -1.32 6.86
C HIS A 33 -19.96 -0.98 7.06
N HIS A 34 -20.81 -1.96 6.76
CA HIS A 34 -22.25 -1.80 6.72
C HIS A 34 -22.91 -3.17 6.78
N ARG A 35 -24.21 -3.22 7.12
CA ARG A 35 -24.94 -4.49 7.02
C ARG A 35 -25.12 -4.87 5.55
N VAL A 36 -25.15 -6.16 5.28
CA VAL A 36 -25.39 -6.66 3.92
C VAL A 36 -26.71 -6.12 3.39
N GLY A 37 -26.66 -5.47 2.23
CA GLY A 37 -27.83 -4.85 1.58
C GLY A 37 -28.16 -3.44 2.05
N GLU A 38 -27.45 -2.90 3.03
CA GLU A 38 -27.46 -1.46 3.37
C GLU A 38 -26.31 -0.76 2.64
N ALA A 39 -26.21 0.57 2.70
CA ALA A 39 -25.12 1.34 2.08
C ALA A 39 -24.30 2.15 3.11
N ASP A 40 -24.91 2.46 4.25
CA ASP A 40 -24.33 3.33 5.27
C ASP A 40 -23.90 2.52 6.51
N GLU A 41 -22.98 3.10 7.27
CA GLU A 41 -22.57 2.54 8.54
C GLU A 41 -23.73 2.56 9.55
N PRO A 42 -24.13 1.40 10.11
CA PRO A 42 -25.20 1.35 11.10
C PRO A 42 -24.72 1.89 12.46
N PRO A 43 -25.56 2.62 13.19
CA PRO A 43 -25.18 3.20 14.49
C PRO A 43 -25.00 2.15 15.60
N ILE A 44 -25.57 0.95 15.44
CA ILE A 44 -25.53 -0.15 16.42
C ILE A 44 -25.54 -1.49 15.69
N TYR A 45 -24.74 -2.44 16.15
CA TYR A 45 -24.71 -3.82 15.66
C TYR A 45 -25.43 -4.79 16.59
N ARG A 46 -25.98 -5.87 16.02
CA ARG A 46 -26.51 -7.02 16.78
C ARG A 46 -25.64 -8.25 16.55
N ILE A 47 -25.71 -9.19 17.49
CA ILE A 47 -24.91 -10.43 17.52
C ILE A 47 -25.06 -11.27 16.23
N LYS A 48 -26.21 -11.17 15.54
CA LYS A 48 -26.50 -11.93 14.32
C LYS A 48 -26.61 -11.06 13.07
N ASP A 49 -26.08 -9.83 13.11
CA ASP A 49 -26.04 -9.00 11.91
C ASP A 49 -24.98 -9.56 10.95
N ASP A 50 -25.37 -9.72 9.69
CA ASP A 50 -24.44 -10.01 8.60
C ASP A 50 -23.86 -8.69 8.09
N LEU A 51 -22.53 -8.59 8.07
CA LEU A 51 -21.79 -7.37 7.75
C LEU A 51 -20.90 -7.57 6.52
N GLU A 52 -20.76 -6.51 5.74
CA GLU A 52 -19.79 -6.37 4.67
C GLU A 52 -18.72 -5.35 5.09
N PHE A 53 -17.45 -5.67 4.82
CA PHE A 53 -16.29 -4.84 5.13
C PHE A 53 -15.47 -4.64 3.88
N SER A 54 -15.05 -3.41 3.63
CA SER A 54 -14.19 -3.03 2.53
C SER A 54 -13.06 -2.14 3.04
N VAL A 55 -11.83 -2.42 2.63
CA VAL A 55 -10.66 -1.60 2.94
C VAL A 55 -9.88 -1.31 1.67
N GLU A 56 -9.50 -0.06 1.50
CA GLU A 56 -8.61 0.36 0.42
C GLU A 56 -7.15 0.19 0.86
N ILE A 57 -6.32 -0.41 0.00
CA ILE A 57 -4.88 -0.56 0.22
C ILE A 57 -4.17 -0.01 -1.01
N LEU A 58 -3.28 0.95 -0.77
CA LEU A 58 -2.48 1.62 -1.80
C LEU A 58 -1.00 1.29 -1.59
N GLU A 59 -0.26 1.13 -2.68
CA GLU A 59 1.19 1.04 -2.66
C GLU A 59 1.80 2.33 -3.19
N TRP A 60 2.82 2.85 -2.49
CA TRP A 60 3.61 3.96 -3.01
C TRP A 60 4.57 3.45 -4.09
N VAL A 61 4.34 3.90 -5.33
CA VAL A 61 5.19 3.60 -6.48
C VAL A 61 5.96 4.86 -6.86
N THR A 62 7.29 4.80 -6.78
CA THR A 62 8.17 5.87 -7.24
C THR A 62 8.48 5.66 -8.72
N GLU A 63 7.98 6.52 -9.62
CA GLU A 63 8.39 6.53 -11.03
C GLU A 63 9.70 7.34 -11.20
N GLU A 64 10.62 6.86 -12.03
CA GLU A 64 11.93 7.49 -12.27
C GLU A 64 11.85 8.87 -12.97
N LEU A 65 10.65 9.37 -13.30
CA LEU A 65 10.43 10.63 -14.02
C LEU A 65 9.41 11.55 -13.33
N GLY A 66 9.66 11.86 -12.05
CA GLY A 66 9.37 13.18 -11.47
C GLY A 66 7.95 13.75 -11.55
N THR A 67 6.91 12.92 -11.70
CA THR A 67 5.53 13.38 -11.59
C THR A 67 4.75 12.48 -10.64
N VAL A 68 4.22 13.11 -9.59
CA VAL A 68 3.27 12.55 -8.62
C VAL A 68 2.06 11.97 -9.33
N CYS A 69 1.41 10.96 -8.75
CA CYS A 69 -0.05 10.82 -8.63
C CYS A 69 -0.40 9.39 -8.16
N SER A 70 -1.42 9.11 -7.35
CA SER A 70 -2.41 9.90 -6.58
C SER A 70 -2.84 9.00 -5.42
#